data_AF-A0A7C5E1Q2-F1
#
_entry.id   AF-A0A7C5E1Q2-F1
#
_cell.length_a   1.000
_cell.length_b   1.000
_cell.length_c   1.000
_cell.angle_alpha   90.00
_cell.angle_beta   90.00
_cell.angle_gamma   90.00
#
_symmetry.space_group_name_H-M   'P 1'
#
loop_
_entity.id
_entity.type
_entity.pdbx_description
1 polymer ?
#
loop_
_entity_poly.entity_id
_entity_poly.type
_entity_poly.pdbx_seq_one_letter_code
_entity_poly.pdbx_strand_id
1 'polypeptide(L)'
;MQPPTPVELTQAMVKPARLVTLAFEPGLVERLSTELAESPHSLLLLQCVLVELWQRHQGGLLRHAFYDDFGRARGVVAHRAEQLFQGLTLHQQALARRVLVRLGATRPAGGLGLARLAASLEVDAPGLRRDVLIPLAEAGFLSLRSAPVTGRPTVAITQPALAPYWPRWQAWLNEAREFGLWRERLGKAMTGWNRAEPKKQSLLQGPALAEAEYWLSERREWLDSEGWIFIWQSLAHWRWQRDRRGLAGMGLVLLLIVGLAWLLVQQQMLLATLVAFSPTVPANAERPWLATTSRDGSIRVWEVAFGSEIKQFPQPDWIFGLHFSPNGQWLAARSRFMVQVWGTASDLPVAQMEHADGWIGSASFRCDCGIWPKF
;
A
#
# COMPACT_ATOMS: atom_id res chain seq x y z
N MET A 1 7.99 -48.53 -23.83
CA MET A 1 9.29 -48.69 -24.50
C MET A 1 10.36 -48.35 -23.47
N GLN A 2 11.37 -49.21 -23.29
CA GLN A 2 12.51 -48.93 -22.42
C GLN A 2 13.30 -47.74 -22.99
N PRO A 3 13.86 -46.85 -22.15
CA PRO A 3 14.73 -45.78 -22.64
C PRO A 3 15.98 -46.41 -23.30
N PRO A 4 16.41 -45.90 -24.47
CA PRO A 4 17.57 -46.42 -25.18
C PRO A 4 18.84 -46.27 -24.34
N THR A 5 19.75 -47.22 -24.49
CA THR A 5 21.03 -47.21 -23.77
C THR A 5 21.98 -46.15 -24.35
N PRO A 6 22.97 -45.65 -23.58
CA PRO A 6 23.98 -44.70 -24.09
C PRO A 6 24.71 -45.21 -25.35
N VAL A 7 24.92 -46.52 -25.43
CA VAL A 7 25.57 -47.19 -26.58
C VAL A 7 24.67 -47.12 -27.82
N GLU A 8 23.37 -47.37 -27.68
CA GLU A 8 22.40 -47.25 -28.77
C GLU A 8 22.30 -45.80 -29.28
N LEU A 9 22.29 -44.82 -28.37
CA LEU A 9 22.29 -43.39 -28.71
C LEU A 9 23.55 -43.00 -29.49
N THR A 10 24.72 -43.48 -29.05
CA THR A 10 26.01 -43.26 -29.72
C THR A 10 25.99 -43.81 -31.15
N GLN A 11 25.51 -45.05 -31.33
CA GLN A 11 25.40 -45.65 -32.66
C GLN A 11 24.42 -44.91 -33.57
N ALA A 12 23.31 -44.41 -33.01
CA ALA A 12 22.32 -43.63 -33.74
C ALA A 12 22.89 -42.28 -34.23
N MET A 13 23.87 -41.70 -33.54
CA MET A 13 24.55 -40.47 -33.94
C MET A 13 25.67 -40.69 -34.97
N VAL A 14 26.51 -41.71 -34.74
CA VAL A 14 27.73 -41.91 -35.52
C VAL A 14 27.43 -42.50 -36.90
N LYS A 15 26.46 -43.42 -37.02
CA LYS A 15 26.15 -44.07 -38.30
C LYS A 15 25.69 -43.09 -39.38
N PRO A 16 24.74 -42.17 -39.13
CA PRO A 16 24.32 -41.19 -40.14
C PRO A 16 25.41 -40.15 -40.44
N ALA A 17 26.16 -39.70 -39.42
CA ALA A 17 27.21 -38.69 -39.62
C ALA A 17 28.31 -39.17 -40.58
N ARG A 18 28.69 -40.45 -40.51
CA ARG A 18 29.66 -41.06 -41.43
C ARG A 18 29.18 -41.07 -42.89
N LEU A 19 27.88 -41.19 -43.13
CA LEU A 19 27.30 -41.18 -44.48
C LEU A 19 27.33 -39.79 -45.12
N VAL A 20 27.33 -38.72 -44.32
CA VAL A 20 27.27 -37.32 -44.77
C VAL A 20 28.63 -36.61 -44.58
N THR A 21 29.72 -37.36 -44.33
CA THR A 21 31.08 -36.82 -44.06
C THR A 21 31.15 -35.80 -42.90
N LEU A 22 30.22 -35.90 -41.96
CA LEU A 22 30.20 -35.08 -40.74
C LEU A 22 31.09 -35.68 -39.66
N ALA A 23 31.88 -34.82 -39.00
CA ALA A 23 32.66 -35.17 -37.83
C ALA A 23 32.08 -34.51 -36.58
N PHE A 24 32.10 -35.25 -35.47
CA PHE A 24 31.88 -34.68 -34.13
C PHE A 24 33.23 -34.30 -33.53
N GLU A 25 33.28 -33.20 -32.80
CA GLU A 25 34.42 -32.89 -31.96
C GLU A 25 34.65 -34.02 -30.92
N PRO A 26 35.89 -34.41 -30.63
CA PRO A 26 36.18 -35.51 -29.71
C PRO A 26 35.46 -35.36 -28.36
N GLY A 27 34.83 -36.43 -27.88
CA GLY A 27 34.09 -36.46 -26.61
C GLY A 27 32.67 -35.86 -26.65
N LEU A 28 32.23 -35.24 -27.74
CA LEU A 28 30.88 -34.65 -27.84
C LEU A 28 29.78 -35.72 -27.84
N VAL A 29 30.03 -36.84 -28.52
CA VAL A 29 29.08 -37.95 -28.62
C VAL A 29 28.87 -38.63 -27.27
N GLU A 30 29.95 -38.83 -26.51
CA GLU A 30 29.92 -39.43 -25.17
C GLU A 30 29.11 -38.54 -24.22
N ARG A 31 29.42 -37.23 -24.17
CA ARG A 31 28.67 -36.24 -23.38
C ARG A 31 27.16 -36.24 -23.71
N LEU A 32 26.81 -36.21 -24.99
CA LEU A 32 25.42 -36.25 -25.44
C LEU A 32 24.74 -37.55 -25.03
N SER A 33 25.39 -38.69 -25.21
CA SER A 33 24.81 -39.99 -24.85
C SER A 33 24.56 -40.13 -23.35
N THR A 34 25.46 -39.63 -22.50
CA THR A 34 25.34 -39.69 -21.04
C THR A 34 24.21 -38.78 -20.55
N GLU A 35 24.16 -37.53 -21.00
CA GLU A 35 23.13 -36.57 -20.57
C GLU A 35 21.72 -36.98 -21.05
N LEU A 36 21.62 -37.50 -22.26
CA LEU A 36 20.34 -37.89 -22.85
C LEU A 36 19.80 -39.18 -22.23
N ALA A 37 20.66 -40.12 -21.80
CA ALA A 37 20.25 -41.36 -21.17
C ALA A 37 19.52 -41.16 -19.82
N GLU A 38 19.81 -40.07 -19.10
CA GLU A 38 19.13 -39.71 -17.85
C GLU A 38 17.70 -39.17 -18.07
N SER A 39 17.37 -38.78 -19.30
CA SER A 39 16.11 -38.13 -19.61
C SER A 39 15.06 -39.12 -20.13
N PRO A 40 13.81 -39.12 -19.62
CA PRO A 40 12.74 -40.00 -20.10
C PRO A 40 12.37 -39.84 -21.59
N HIS A 41 12.85 -38.76 -22.22
CA HIS A 41 12.54 -38.38 -23.61
C HIS A 41 13.81 -38.28 -24.48
N SER A 42 14.80 -39.13 -24.19
CA SER A 42 16.16 -39.13 -24.77
C SER A 42 16.21 -39.03 -26.30
N LEU A 43 15.40 -39.80 -27.02
CA LEU A 43 15.37 -39.81 -28.50
C LEU A 43 14.91 -38.48 -29.11
N LEU A 44 13.95 -37.82 -28.47
CA LEU A 44 13.39 -36.56 -28.94
C LEU A 44 14.38 -35.41 -28.76
N LEU A 45 14.98 -35.36 -27.57
CA LEU A 45 16.05 -34.43 -27.25
C LEU A 45 17.23 -34.65 -28.21
N LEU A 46 17.58 -35.90 -28.51
CA LEU A 46 18.62 -36.23 -29.48
C LEU A 46 18.31 -35.65 -30.87
N GLN A 47 17.10 -35.88 -31.39
CA GLN A 47 16.70 -35.36 -32.71
C GLN A 47 16.79 -33.82 -32.76
N CYS A 48 16.27 -33.13 -31.74
CA CYS A 48 16.31 -31.67 -31.69
C CYS A 48 17.74 -31.14 -31.65
N VAL A 49 18.59 -31.73 -30.79
CA VAL A 49 19.98 -31.32 -30.66
C VAL A 49 20.76 -31.55 -31.95
N LEU A 50 20.58 -32.71 -32.60
CA LEU A 50 21.27 -33.02 -33.86
C LEU A 50 20.85 -32.08 -35.00
N VAL A 51 19.56 -31.73 -35.10
CA VAL A 51 19.09 -30.80 -36.14
C VAL A 51 19.69 -29.41 -35.94
N GLU A 52 19.74 -28.91 -34.71
CA GLU A 52 20.30 -27.58 -34.41
C GLU A 52 21.82 -27.54 -34.60
N LEU A 53 22.52 -28.58 -34.16
CA LEU A 53 23.95 -28.75 -34.40
C LEU A 53 24.25 -28.82 -35.89
N TRP A 54 23.44 -29.54 -36.67
CA TRP A 54 23.56 -29.58 -38.13
C TRP A 54 23.29 -28.23 -38.79
N GLN A 55 22.26 -27.48 -38.39
CA GLN A 55 21.98 -26.18 -39.02
C GLN A 55 23.10 -25.15 -38.82
N ARG A 56 23.91 -25.29 -37.77
CA ARG A 56 24.96 -24.32 -37.41
C ARG A 56 26.39 -24.86 -37.56
N HIS A 57 26.53 -26.05 -38.13
CA HIS A 57 27.84 -26.65 -38.35
C HIS A 57 28.71 -25.77 -39.25
N GLN A 58 30.01 -25.71 -38.96
CA GLN A 58 30.98 -25.00 -39.78
C GLN A 58 31.99 -26.01 -40.31
N GLY A 59 32.08 -26.14 -41.64
CA GLY A 59 33.07 -26.99 -42.30
C GLY A 59 32.95 -28.48 -41.99
N GLY A 60 31.73 -29.00 -41.77
CA GLY A 60 31.52 -30.43 -41.48
C GLY A 60 31.80 -30.87 -40.04
N LEU A 61 32.16 -29.94 -39.13
CA LEU A 61 32.46 -30.25 -37.74
C LEU A 61 31.37 -29.74 -36.78
N LEU A 62 30.82 -30.64 -35.97
CA LEU A 62 29.91 -30.33 -34.86
C LEU A 62 30.71 -30.07 -33.58
N ARG A 63 30.64 -28.84 -33.05
CA ARG A 63 31.49 -28.37 -31.93
C ARG A 63 30.81 -28.39 -30.57
N HIS A 64 31.59 -28.55 -29.50
CA HIS A 64 31.12 -28.41 -28.11
C HIS A 64 30.65 -26.99 -27.80
N ALA A 65 31.32 -25.97 -28.35
CA ALA A 65 30.99 -24.56 -28.09
C ALA A 65 29.51 -24.25 -28.34
N PHE A 66 28.97 -24.70 -29.47
CA PHE A 66 27.54 -24.51 -29.80
C PHE A 66 26.61 -25.24 -28.83
N TYR A 67 27.02 -26.41 -28.32
CA TYR A 67 26.22 -27.17 -27.37
C TYR A 67 26.23 -26.52 -25.98
N ASP A 68 27.38 -26.01 -25.55
CA ASP A 68 27.55 -25.35 -24.26
C ASP A 68 26.91 -23.94 -24.24
N ASP A 69 26.96 -23.19 -25.36
CA ASP A 69 26.32 -21.87 -25.52
C ASP A 69 24.80 -21.90 -25.26
N PHE A 70 24.14 -23.01 -25.61
CA PHE A 70 22.71 -23.19 -25.38
C PHE A 70 22.38 -23.79 -24.01
N GLY A 71 23.34 -23.96 -23.10
CA GLY A 71 23.08 -24.63 -21.84
C GLY A 71 22.70 -26.10 -22.04
N ARG A 72 23.37 -26.76 -22.99
CA ARG A 72 23.27 -28.19 -23.32
C ARG A 72 21.92 -28.62 -23.91
N ALA A 73 21.56 -29.91 -23.80
CA ALA A 73 20.42 -30.46 -24.53
C ALA A 73 19.09 -29.79 -24.16
N ARG A 74 18.97 -29.35 -22.90
CA ARG A 74 17.76 -28.69 -22.37
C ARG A 74 17.55 -27.32 -22.99
N GLY A 75 18.57 -26.48 -23.05
CA GLY A 75 18.39 -25.13 -23.57
C GLY A 75 18.38 -25.05 -25.11
N VAL A 76 18.92 -26.04 -25.83
CA VAL A 76 18.70 -26.17 -27.29
C VAL A 76 17.20 -26.32 -27.60
N VAL A 77 16.52 -27.15 -26.83
CA VAL A 77 15.07 -27.37 -26.98
C VAL A 77 14.27 -26.14 -26.57
N ALA A 78 14.69 -25.46 -25.50
CA ALA A 78 14.10 -24.18 -25.08
C ALA A 78 14.22 -23.10 -26.16
N HIS A 79 15.40 -22.99 -26.77
CA HIS A 79 15.72 -21.99 -27.77
C HIS A 79 14.89 -22.19 -29.04
N ARG A 80 14.81 -23.43 -29.53
CA ARG A 80 13.97 -23.77 -30.67
C ARG A 80 12.49 -23.50 -30.38
N ALA A 81 12.03 -23.84 -29.18
CA ALA A 81 10.67 -23.55 -28.77
C ALA A 81 10.37 -22.04 -28.79
N GLU A 82 11.31 -21.24 -28.29
CA GLU A 82 11.21 -19.80 -28.24
C GLU A 82 11.25 -19.16 -29.64
N GLN A 83 12.16 -19.60 -30.52
CA GLN A 83 12.26 -19.08 -31.89
C GLN A 83 10.96 -19.30 -32.67
N LEU A 84 10.38 -20.50 -32.57
CA LEU A 84 9.12 -20.80 -33.24
C LEU A 84 7.96 -19.99 -32.67
N PHE A 85 7.91 -19.77 -31.35
CA PHE A 85 6.91 -18.91 -30.74
C PHE A 85 7.06 -17.45 -31.18
N GLN A 86 8.29 -16.94 -31.26
CA GLN A 86 8.56 -15.57 -31.72
C GLN A 86 8.26 -15.38 -33.21
N GLY A 87 8.34 -16.43 -34.02
CA GLY A 87 7.94 -16.40 -35.43
C GLY A 87 6.44 -16.23 -35.67
N LEU A 88 5.60 -16.42 -34.65
CA LEU A 88 4.16 -16.18 -34.73
C LEU A 88 3.82 -14.69 -34.60
N THR A 89 2.75 -14.25 -35.26
CA THR A 89 2.22 -12.88 -35.08
C THR A 89 1.73 -12.64 -33.63
N LEU A 90 1.62 -11.38 -33.20
CA LEU A 90 1.17 -11.04 -31.84
C LEU A 90 -0.20 -11.65 -31.49
N HIS A 91 -1.13 -11.68 -32.45
CA HIS A 91 -2.44 -12.30 -32.26
C HIS A 91 -2.33 -13.83 -32.08
N GLN A 92 -1.52 -14.48 -32.92
CA GLN A 92 -1.27 -15.93 -32.84
C GLN A 92 -0.53 -16.30 -31.55
N GLN A 93 0.41 -15.49 -31.08
CA GLN A 93 1.13 -15.69 -29.81
C GLN A 93 0.15 -15.68 -28.61
N ALA A 94 -0.79 -14.74 -28.59
CA ALA A 94 -1.81 -14.67 -27.54
C ALA A 94 -2.72 -15.92 -27.52
N LEU A 95 -3.13 -16.38 -28.70
CA LEU A 95 -3.92 -17.61 -28.85
C LEU A 95 -3.11 -18.86 -28.50
N ALA A 96 -1.86 -18.95 -28.95
CA ALA A 96 -0.94 -20.03 -28.63
C ALA A 96 -0.72 -20.16 -27.12
N ARG A 97 -0.49 -19.04 -26.41
CA ARG A 97 -0.40 -19.01 -24.94
C ARG A 97 -1.66 -19.60 -24.29
N ARG A 98 -2.85 -19.18 -24.72
CA ARG A 98 -4.14 -19.69 -24.20
C ARG A 98 -4.26 -21.21 -24.38
N VAL A 99 -3.91 -21.72 -25.56
CA VAL A 99 -3.96 -23.16 -25.86
C VAL A 99 -2.93 -23.95 -25.04
N LEU A 100 -1.67 -23.50 -25.00
CA LEU A 100 -0.57 -24.18 -24.28
C LEU A 100 -0.80 -24.23 -22.76
N VAL A 101 -1.34 -23.16 -22.17
CA VAL A 101 -1.71 -23.14 -20.76
C VAL A 101 -2.83 -24.14 -20.48
N ARG A 102 -3.88 -24.17 -21.31
CA ARG A 102 -5.00 -25.09 -21.16
C ARG A 102 -4.57 -26.55 -21.31
N LEU A 103 -3.65 -26.84 -22.24
CA LEU A 103 -3.11 -28.18 -22.46
C LEU A 103 -2.15 -28.63 -21.35
N GLY A 104 -1.34 -27.73 -20.79
CA GLY A 104 -0.41 -28.08 -19.71
C GLY A 104 -1.05 -28.16 -18.32
N ALA A 105 -2.15 -27.43 -18.09
CA ALA A 105 -2.87 -27.43 -16.82
C ALA A 105 -3.65 -28.73 -16.55
N THR A 106 -3.94 -29.55 -17.56
CA THR A 106 -4.75 -30.76 -17.40
C THR A 106 -4.00 -31.99 -16.90
N ARG A 107 -2.73 -31.87 -16.48
CA ARG A 107 -1.92 -32.99 -15.99
C ARG A 107 -2.50 -33.54 -14.67
N PRO A 108 -3.06 -34.77 -14.63
CA PRO A 108 -3.52 -35.34 -13.36
C PRO A 108 -2.32 -35.67 -12.47
N ALA A 109 -2.52 -35.55 -11.16
CA ALA A 109 -1.52 -35.78 -10.11
C ALA A 109 -1.06 -37.25 -9.93
N GLY A 110 -1.26 -38.10 -10.93
CA GLY A 110 -0.86 -39.51 -10.93
C GLY A 110 -0.10 -39.86 -12.20
N GLY A 111 1.13 -40.36 -12.05
CA GLY A 111 2.16 -40.56 -13.07
C GLY A 111 1.89 -41.47 -14.27
N LEU A 112 0.64 -41.71 -14.66
CA LEU A 112 0.30 -42.43 -15.90
C LEU A 112 -0.85 -41.73 -16.61
N GLY A 113 -0.52 -40.85 -17.57
CA GLY A 113 -1.53 -40.07 -18.30
C GLY A 113 -1.04 -39.42 -19.58
N LEU A 114 -0.03 -39.97 -20.26
CA LEU A 114 0.49 -39.40 -21.51
C LEU A 114 -0.39 -39.68 -22.75
N ALA A 115 -1.54 -40.35 -22.61
CA ALA A 115 -2.38 -40.77 -23.75
C ALA A 115 -3.86 -40.36 -23.67
N ARG A 116 -4.31 -39.62 -22.64
CA ARG A 116 -5.75 -39.36 -22.45
C ARG A 116 -6.16 -37.91 -22.19
N LEU A 117 -5.25 -36.96 -22.38
CA LEU A 117 -5.59 -35.54 -22.39
C LEU A 117 -5.75 -35.05 -23.83
N ALA A 118 -6.68 -35.70 -24.53
CA ALA A 118 -7.41 -35.02 -25.57
C ALA A 118 -8.24 -33.95 -24.86
N ALA A 119 -7.64 -32.80 -24.59
CA ALA A 119 -8.44 -31.64 -24.26
C ALA A 119 -9.34 -31.43 -25.49
N SER A 120 -10.61 -31.76 -25.34
CA SER A 120 -11.66 -31.23 -26.17
C SER A 120 -11.66 -29.73 -25.92
N LEU A 121 -10.70 -29.02 -26.51
CA LEU A 121 -10.93 -27.65 -26.89
C LEU A 121 -12.15 -27.74 -27.80
N GLU A 122 -13.31 -27.35 -27.30
CA GLU A 122 -14.34 -26.76 -28.14
C GLU A 122 -13.63 -25.68 -28.94
N VAL A 123 -13.28 -26.03 -30.18
CA VAL A 123 -12.65 -25.14 -31.16
C VAL A 123 -13.77 -24.23 -31.68
N ASP A 124 -14.42 -23.51 -30.77
CA ASP A 124 -15.61 -22.72 -31.06
C ASP A 124 -15.26 -21.30 -31.55
N ALA A 125 -13.96 -20.99 -31.67
CA ALA A 125 -13.49 -19.76 -32.28
C ALA A 125 -13.18 -19.99 -33.77
N PRO A 126 -13.98 -19.44 -34.71
CA PRO A 126 -13.67 -19.49 -36.13
C PRO A 126 -12.34 -18.75 -36.37
N GLY A 127 -11.30 -19.49 -36.76
CA GLY A 127 -9.93 -18.96 -36.98
C GLY A 127 -8.85 -19.71 -36.19
N LEU A 128 -9.14 -20.18 -34.96
CA LEU A 128 -8.16 -20.82 -34.07
C LEU A 128 -7.46 -22.03 -34.73
N ARG A 129 -8.21 -22.79 -35.53
CA ARG A 129 -7.69 -23.99 -36.21
C ARG A 129 -6.69 -23.66 -37.31
N ARG A 130 -7.00 -22.70 -38.18
CA ARG A 130 -6.15 -22.34 -39.32
C ARG A 130 -4.98 -21.46 -38.90
N ASP A 131 -5.23 -20.52 -38.00
CA ASP A 131 -4.26 -19.47 -37.73
C ASP A 131 -3.25 -19.85 -36.65
N VAL A 132 -3.56 -20.84 -35.81
CA VAL A 132 -2.75 -21.17 -34.62
C VAL A 132 -2.46 -22.65 -34.50
N LEU A 133 -3.49 -23.52 -34.59
CA LEU A 133 -3.29 -24.95 -34.41
C LEU A 133 -2.48 -25.59 -35.55
N ILE A 134 -2.69 -25.18 -36.81
CA ILE A 134 -1.90 -25.68 -37.95
C ILE A 134 -0.44 -25.21 -37.84
N PRO A 135 -0.12 -23.92 -37.68
CA PRO A 135 1.27 -23.47 -37.52
C PRO A 135 1.98 -24.12 -36.34
N LEU A 136 1.30 -24.30 -35.19
CA LEU A 136 1.89 -24.98 -34.03
C LEU A 136 2.09 -26.49 -34.26
N ALA A 137 1.25 -27.12 -35.09
CA ALA A 137 1.40 -28.52 -35.46
C ALA A 137 2.52 -28.72 -36.50
N GLU A 138 2.61 -27.86 -37.50
CA GLU A 138 3.71 -27.81 -38.47
C GLU A 138 5.06 -27.51 -37.78
N ALA A 139 5.05 -26.63 -36.78
CA ALA A 139 6.20 -26.35 -35.93
C ALA A 139 6.54 -27.50 -34.96
N GLY A 140 5.71 -28.54 -34.87
CA GLY A 140 5.98 -29.76 -34.09
C GLY A 140 5.61 -29.72 -32.61
N PHE A 141 4.96 -28.65 -32.13
CA PHE A 141 4.52 -28.53 -30.72
C PHE A 141 3.26 -29.33 -30.41
N LEU A 142 2.37 -29.48 -31.41
CA LEU A 142 1.10 -30.17 -31.27
C LEU A 142 0.96 -31.27 -32.34
N SER A 143 0.39 -32.42 -31.97
CA SER A 143 -0.17 -33.36 -32.93
C SER A 143 -1.67 -33.16 -32.98
N LEU A 144 -2.17 -32.77 -34.15
CA LEU A 144 -3.59 -32.81 -34.42
C LEU A 144 -3.96 -34.28 -34.71
N ARG A 145 -4.69 -34.91 -33.80
CA ARG A 145 -5.27 -36.25 -34.03
C ARG A 145 -6.78 -36.10 -34.13
N SER A 146 -7.41 -36.72 -35.12
CA SER A 146 -8.87 -36.88 -35.06
C SER A 146 -9.20 -37.98 -34.06
N ALA A 147 -10.12 -37.72 -33.14
CA ALA A 147 -10.61 -38.75 -32.23
C ALA A 147 -11.28 -39.86 -33.05
N PRO A 148 -10.88 -41.14 -32.90
CA PRO A 148 -11.34 -42.23 -33.77
C PRO A 148 -12.85 -42.52 -33.65
N VAL A 149 -13.49 -42.10 -32.55
CA VAL A 149 -14.90 -42.43 -32.25
C VAL A 149 -15.85 -41.27 -32.55
N THR A 150 -15.40 -40.02 -32.48
CA THR A 150 -16.29 -38.85 -32.56
C THR A 150 -16.06 -37.97 -33.79
N GLY A 151 -15.00 -38.23 -34.58
CA GLY A 151 -14.64 -37.39 -35.72
C GLY A 151 -14.25 -35.94 -35.36
N ARG A 152 -14.22 -35.60 -34.06
CA ARG A 152 -13.87 -34.28 -33.58
C ARG A 152 -12.34 -34.11 -33.59
N PRO A 153 -11.81 -32.94 -33.99
CA PRO A 153 -10.39 -32.68 -33.93
C PRO A 153 -9.95 -32.64 -32.47
N THR A 154 -9.13 -33.61 -32.06
CA THR A 154 -8.48 -33.60 -30.74
C THR A 154 -7.06 -33.09 -30.88
N VAL A 155 -6.71 -32.07 -30.10
CA VAL A 155 -5.36 -31.54 -30.06
C VAL A 155 -4.61 -32.31 -28.98
N ALA A 156 -3.63 -33.10 -29.37
CA ALA A 156 -2.72 -33.77 -28.44
C ALA A 156 -1.37 -33.06 -28.51
N ILE A 157 -0.70 -32.85 -27.39
CA ILE A 157 0.67 -32.34 -27.40
C ILE A 157 1.56 -33.43 -28.03
N THR A 158 2.21 -33.14 -29.16
CA THR A 158 3.17 -34.07 -29.80
C THR A 158 4.33 -34.36 -28.85
N GLN A 159 4.77 -33.34 -28.12
CA GLN A 159 5.96 -33.36 -27.29
C GLN A 159 5.66 -32.92 -25.85
N PRO A 160 5.07 -33.80 -25.01
CA PRO A 160 4.88 -33.54 -23.58
C PRO A 160 6.20 -33.27 -22.82
N ALA A 161 7.33 -33.49 -23.49
CA ALA A 161 8.69 -33.26 -23.03
C ALA A 161 9.16 -31.80 -23.08
N LEU A 162 8.45 -30.88 -23.77
CA LEU A 162 8.89 -29.48 -23.93
C LEU A 162 8.65 -28.61 -22.68
N ALA A 163 7.58 -28.91 -21.93
CA ALA A 163 7.17 -28.08 -20.79
C ALA A 163 8.25 -27.91 -19.70
N PRO A 164 9.02 -28.95 -19.31
CA PRO A 164 10.08 -28.80 -18.31
C PRO A 164 11.27 -27.96 -18.78
N TYR A 165 11.43 -27.75 -20.09
CA TYR A 165 12.64 -27.15 -20.66
C TYR A 165 12.40 -25.75 -21.25
N TRP A 166 11.16 -25.29 -21.38
CA TRP A 166 10.87 -23.95 -21.90
C TRP A 166 10.44 -22.97 -20.77
N PRO A 167 11.32 -22.06 -20.32
CA PRO A 167 11.06 -21.22 -19.14
C PRO A 167 9.80 -20.34 -19.27
N ARG A 168 9.53 -19.82 -20.46
CA ARG A 168 8.34 -19.00 -20.72
C ARG A 168 7.04 -19.79 -20.53
N TRP A 169 6.98 -21.02 -21.03
CA TRP A 169 5.81 -21.88 -20.81
C TRP A 169 5.69 -22.29 -19.35
N GLN A 170 6.80 -22.56 -18.65
CA GLN A 170 6.79 -22.81 -17.22
C GLN A 170 6.22 -21.64 -16.41
N ALA A 171 6.63 -20.40 -16.73
CA ALA A 171 6.08 -19.20 -16.11
C ALA A 171 4.57 -19.15 -16.28
N TRP A 172 4.07 -19.36 -17.51
CA TRP A 172 2.63 -19.37 -17.77
C TRP A 172 1.88 -20.50 -17.05
N LEU A 173 2.48 -21.68 -16.94
CA LEU A 173 1.89 -22.82 -16.21
C LEU A 173 1.88 -22.58 -14.70
N ASN A 174 2.92 -21.96 -14.16
CA ASN A 174 3.00 -21.59 -12.75
C ASN A 174 1.96 -20.51 -12.42
N GLU A 175 1.87 -19.44 -13.22
CA GLU A 175 0.82 -18.42 -13.12
C GLU A 175 -0.58 -19.06 -13.15
N ALA A 176 -0.82 -19.99 -14.08
CA ALA A 176 -2.10 -20.66 -14.20
C ALA A 176 -2.40 -21.57 -13.00
N ARG A 177 -1.39 -22.21 -12.42
CA ARG A 177 -1.51 -23.02 -11.21
C ARG A 177 -1.82 -22.16 -10.00
N GLU A 178 -1.11 -21.05 -9.82
CA GLU A 178 -1.35 -20.08 -8.74
C GLU A 178 -2.76 -19.52 -8.82
N PHE A 179 -3.20 -19.15 -10.03
CA PHE A 179 -4.56 -18.69 -10.27
C PHE A 179 -5.60 -19.77 -9.97
N GLY A 180 -5.37 -21.02 -10.37
CA GLY A 180 -6.25 -22.15 -10.07
C GLY A 180 -6.40 -22.41 -8.58
N LEU A 181 -5.28 -22.44 -7.84
CA LEU A 181 -5.26 -22.58 -6.39
C LEU A 181 -5.95 -21.41 -5.69
N TRP A 182 -5.74 -20.19 -6.17
CA TRP A 182 -6.43 -19.01 -5.68
C TRP A 182 -7.94 -19.09 -5.94
N ARG A 183 -8.39 -19.51 -7.12
CA ARG A 183 -9.83 -19.73 -7.42
C ARG A 183 -10.45 -20.78 -6.52
N GLU A 184 -9.76 -21.87 -6.24
CA GLU A 184 -10.26 -22.90 -5.33
C GLU A 184 -10.41 -22.35 -3.90
N ARG A 185 -9.40 -21.58 -3.42
CA ARG A 185 -9.47 -20.88 -2.13
C ARG A 185 -10.62 -19.86 -2.09
N LEU A 186 -10.81 -19.09 -3.16
CA LEU A 186 -11.90 -18.13 -3.31
C LEU A 186 -13.26 -18.82 -3.27
N GLY A 187 -13.42 -19.93 -4.00
CA GLY A 187 -14.64 -20.73 -3.98
C GLY A 187 -14.95 -21.27 -2.59
N LYS A 188 -13.94 -21.77 -1.86
CA LYS A 188 -14.10 -22.18 -0.45
C LYS A 188 -14.54 -21.01 0.42
N ALA A 189 -13.93 -19.84 0.30
CA ALA A 189 -14.33 -18.64 1.04
C ALA A 189 -15.78 -18.21 0.72
N MET A 190 -16.18 -18.22 -0.55
CA MET A 190 -17.54 -17.93 -0.99
C MET A 190 -18.56 -18.93 -0.42
N THR A 191 -18.26 -20.23 -0.46
CA THR A 191 -19.14 -21.24 0.14
C THR A 191 -19.27 -21.08 1.66
N GLY A 192 -18.20 -20.66 2.33
CA GLY A 192 -18.22 -20.31 3.75
C GLY A 192 -19.09 -19.08 4.03
N TRP A 193 -18.98 -18.05 3.18
CA TRP A 193 -19.79 -16.83 3.26
C TRP A 193 -21.27 -17.07 2.98
N ASN A 194 -21.61 -17.92 2.00
CA ASN A 194 -23.00 -18.28 1.70
C ASN A 194 -23.64 -19.13 2.81
N ARG A 195 -22.85 -19.92 3.56
CA ARG A 195 -23.35 -20.82 4.62
C ARG A 195 -23.41 -20.16 6.00
N ALA A 196 -22.43 -19.32 6.32
CA ALA A 196 -22.51 -18.51 7.52
C ALA A 196 -23.50 -17.38 7.26
N GLU A 197 -24.50 -17.19 8.12
CA GLU A 197 -25.29 -15.95 8.11
C GLU A 197 -24.35 -14.75 7.96
N PRO A 198 -24.70 -13.72 7.17
CA PRO A 198 -23.78 -12.71 6.65
C PRO A 198 -23.15 -11.86 7.76
N LYS A 199 -22.19 -12.43 8.47
CA LYS A 199 -21.36 -11.78 9.46
C LYS A 199 -20.18 -11.19 8.71
N LYS A 200 -19.93 -9.90 8.92
CA LYS A 200 -18.83 -9.11 8.33
C LYS A 200 -17.43 -9.74 8.48
N GLN A 201 -17.29 -10.78 9.31
CA GLN A 201 -16.06 -11.54 9.55
C GLN A 201 -15.75 -12.57 8.45
N SER A 202 -16.71 -12.97 7.61
CA SER A 202 -16.48 -13.97 6.53
C SER A 202 -16.05 -13.36 5.18
N LEU A 203 -15.94 -12.02 5.10
CA LEU A 203 -15.41 -11.32 3.92
C LEU A 203 -13.88 -11.41 3.86
N LEU A 204 -13.30 -11.26 2.67
CA LEU A 204 -11.84 -11.28 2.49
C LEU A 204 -11.20 -10.08 3.19
N GLN A 205 -10.13 -10.32 3.95
CA GLN A 205 -9.39 -9.29 4.69
C GLN A 205 -7.87 -9.46 4.52
N GLY A 206 -7.14 -8.35 4.62
CA GLY A 206 -5.68 -8.32 4.64
C GLY A 206 -5.05 -8.92 3.37
N PRO A 207 -4.13 -9.89 3.48
CA PRO A 207 -3.39 -10.41 2.33
C PRO A 207 -4.28 -11.08 1.29
N ALA A 208 -5.36 -11.75 1.71
CA ALA A 208 -6.29 -12.41 0.79
C ALA A 208 -7.07 -11.41 -0.09
N LEU A 209 -7.33 -10.20 0.44
CA LEU A 209 -7.95 -9.11 -0.33
C LEU A 209 -6.96 -8.49 -1.33
N ALA A 210 -5.69 -8.32 -0.93
CA ALA A 210 -4.65 -7.82 -1.83
C ALA A 210 -4.37 -8.79 -2.99
N GLU A 211 -4.31 -10.10 -2.72
CA GLU A 211 -4.24 -11.14 -3.76
C GLU A 211 -5.44 -11.05 -4.71
N ALA A 212 -6.65 -10.84 -4.19
CA ALA A 212 -7.84 -10.71 -5.01
C ALA A 212 -7.83 -9.46 -5.90
N GLU A 213 -7.32 -8.33 -5.40
CA GLU A 213 -7.17 -7.09 -6.16
C GLU A 213 -6.17 -7.26 -7.32
N TYR A 214 -5.04 -7.92 -7.07
CA TYR A 214 -4.04 -8.25 -8.09
C TYR A 214 -4.63 -9.11 -9.23
N TRP A 215 -5.35 -10.18 -8.90
CA TRP A 215 -5.95 -11.04 -9.92
C TRP A 215 -7.12 -10.37 -10.66
N LEU A 216 -7.81 -9.43 -10.01
CA LEU A 216 -8.88 -8.64 -10.65
C LEU A 216 -8.33 -7.70 -11.72
N SER A 217 -7.18 -7.06 -11.48
CA SER A 217 -6.53 -6.21 -12.48
C SER A 217 -5.97 -6.99 -13.65
N GLU A 218 -5.42 -8.19 -13.39
CA GLU A 218 -4.71 -8.97 -14.42
C GLU A 218 -5.65 -9.81 -15.31
N ARG A 219 -6.75 -10.37 -14.75
CA ARG A 219 -7.58 -11.36 -15.45
C ARG A 219 -9.07 -11.27 -15.14
N ARG A 220 -9.66 -10.07 -15.25
CA ARG A 220 -11.10 -9.83 -15.01
C ARG A 220 -12.03 -10.77 -15.80
N GLU A 221 -11.67 -11.14 -17.02
CA GLU A 221 -12.49 -11.97 -17.92
C GLU A 221 -12.68 -13.43 -17.46
N TRP A 222 -11.92 -13.88 -16.45
CA TRP A 222 -11.89 -15.29 -16.02
C TRP A 222 -12.64 -15.54 -14.70
N LEU A 223 -13.22 -14.49 -14.11
CA LEU A 223 -14.05 -14.58 -12.91
C LEU A 223 -15.52 -14.76 -13.26
N ASP A 224 -16.16 -15.71 -12.57
CA ASP A 224 -17.61 -15.84 -12.58
C ASP A 224 -18.27 -14.61 -11.94
N SER A 225 -19.50 -14.29 -12.36
CA SER A 225 -20.24 -13.11 -11.89
C SER A 225 -20.38 -13.07 -10.36
N GLU A 226 -20.61 -14.22 -9.71
CA GLU A 226 -20.67 -14.33 -8.25
C GLU A 226 -19.33 -14.04 -7.56
N GLY A 227 -18.22 -14.52 -8.15
CA GLY A 227 -16.88 -14.29 -7.62
C GLY A 227 -16.51 -12.81 -7.64
N TRP A 228 -16.91 -12.10 -8.70
CA TRP A 228 -16.74 -10.67 -8.81
C TRP A 228 -17.51 -9.90 -7.73
N ILE A 229 -18.78 -10.25 -7.50
CA ILE A 229 -19.62 -9.60 -6.47
C ILE A 229 -18.99 -9.77 -5.08
N PHE A 230 -18.53 -10.97 -4.75
CA PHE A 230 -17.91 -11.26 -3.45
C PHE A 230 -16.63 -10.44 -3.20
N ILE A 231 -15.77 -10.32 -4.21
CA ILE A 231 -14.54 -9.51 -4.11
C ILE A 231 -14.90 -8.02 -3.96
N TRP A 232 -15.86 -7.53 -4.76
CA TRP A 232 -16.28 -6.13 -4.69
C TRP A 232 -16.89 -5.77 -3.32
N GLN A 233 -17.73 -6.65 -2.76
CA GLN A 233 -18.27 -6.47 -1.40
C GLN A 233 -17.16 -6.46 -0.34
N SER A 234 -16.16 -7.34 -0.45
CA SER A 234 -15.02 -7.37 0.46
C SER A 234 -14.18 -6.08 0.39
N LEU A 235 -13.95 -5.56 -0.83
CA LEU A 235 -13.19 -4.33 -1.05
C LEU A 235 -13.94 -3.09 -0.52
N ALA A 236 -15.25 -3.01 -0.76
CA ALA A 236 -16.10 -1.94 -0.23
C ALA A 236 -16.10 -1.94 1.31
N HIS A 237 -16.14 -3.11 1.93
CA HIS A 237 -16.07 -3.23 3.38
C HIS A 237 -14.72 -2.77 3.94
N TRP A 238 -13.62 -3.12 3.29
CA TRP A 238 -12.27 -2.71 3.71
C TRP A 238 -12.05 -1.20 3.60
N ARG A 239 -12.51 -0.57 2.50
CA ARG A 239 -12.43 0.90 2.33
C ARG A 239 -13.16 1.63 3.44
N TRP A 240 -14.38 1.19 3.75
CA TRP A 240 -15.17 1.76 4.85
C TRP A 240 -14.51 1.61 6.22
N GLN A 241 -13.83 0.49 6.49
CA GLN A 241 -13.05 0.33 7.72
C GLN A 241 -11.82 1.23 7.79
N ARG A 242 -11.12 1.42 6.66
CA ARG A 242 -9.95 2.31 6.57
C ARG A 242 -10.33 3.77 6.83
N ASP A 243 -11.39 4.23 6.20
CA ASP A 243 -11.87 5.61 6.35
C ASP A 243 -12.36 5.88 7.77
N ARG A 244 -13.02 4.90 8.41
CA ARG A 244 -13.41 5.00 9.82
C ARG A 244 -12.24 5.13 10.78
N ARG A 245 -11.14 4.43 10.54
CA ARG A 245 -9.93 4.55 11.37
C ARG A 245 -9.25 5.92 11.18
N GLY A 246 -9.25 6.45 9.96
CA GLY A 246 -8.75 7.79 9.67
C GLY A 246 -9.58 8.88 10.38
N LEU A 247 -10.91 8.82 10.26
CA LEU A 247 -11.83 9.76 10.90
C LEU A 247 -11.79 9.69 12.43
N ALA A 248 -11.69 8.48 13.01
CA ALA A 248 -11.54 8.32 14.45
C ALA A 248 -10.23 8.93 14.98
N GLY A 249 -9.13 8.76 14.23
CA GLY A 249 -7.84 9.39 14.55
C GLY A 249 -7.91 10.91 14.45
N MET A 250 -8.53 11.46 13.41
CA MET A 250 -8.74 12.91 13.26
C MET A 250 -9.59 13.48 14.40
N GLY A 251 -10.64 12.78 14.83
CA GLY A 251 -11.47 13.18 15.96
C GLY A 251 -10.69 13.26 17.27
N LEU A 252 -9.80 12.30 17.54
CA LEU A 252 -8.93 12.32 18.73
C LEU A 252 -7.97 13.53 18.70
N VAL A 253 -7.35 13.80 17.55
CA VAL A 253 -6.45 14.95 17.38
C VAL A 253 -7.20 16.26 17.57
N LEU A 254 -8.42 16.37 17.03
CA LEU A 254 -9.24 17.57 17.15
C LEU A 254 -9.68 17.80 18.61
N LEU A 255 -10.01 16.73 19.35
CA LEU A 255 -10.28 16.80 20.79
C LEU A 255 -9.05 17.27 21.59
N LEU A 256 -7.86 16.77 21.26
CA LEU A 256 -6.61 17.23 21.88
C LEU A 256 -6.34 18.71 21.60
N ILE A 257 -6.55 19.17 20.36
CA ILE A 257 -6.39 20.58 19.98
C ILE A 257 -7.36 21.46 20.75
N VAL A 258 -8.64 21.08 20.84
CA VAL A 258 -9.65 21.82 21.60
C VAL A 258 -9.30 21.85 23.09
N GLY A 259 -8.88 20.72 23.67
CA GLY A 259 -8.44 20.67 25.06
C GLY A 259 -7.23 21.56 25.34
N LEU A 260 -6.26 21.58 24.42
CA LEU A 260 -5.05 22.41 24.54
C LEU A 260 -5.36 23.90 24.35
N ALA A 261 -6.25 24.25 23.41
CA ALA A 261 -6.75 25.61 23.25
C ALA A 261 -7.50 26.09 24.50
N TRP A 262 -8.33 25.24 25.09
CA TRP A 262 -9.01 25.54 26.35
C TRP A 262 -8.02 25.78 27.50
N LEU A 263 -6.98 24.95 27.63
CA LEU A 263 -5.89 25.15 28.59
C LEU A 263 -5.17 26.48 28.38
N LEU A 264 -4.89 26.86 27.12
CA LEU A 264 -4.24 28.13 26.80
C LEU A 264 -5.12 29.34 27.17
N VAL A 265 -6.42 29.29 26.87
CA VAL A 265 -7.37 30.34 27.27
C VAL A 265 -7.47 30.44 28.79
N GLN A 266 -7.51 29.30 29.48
CA GLN A 266 -7.53 29.26 30.94
C GLN A 266 -6.26 29.86 31.54
N GLN A 267 -5.09 29.66 30.91
CA GLN A 267 -3.84 30.28 31.35
C GLN A 267 -3.80 31.80 31.11
N GLN A 268 -4.32 32.31 29.99
CA GLN A 268 -4.34 33.76 29.74
C GLN A 268 -5.29 34.50 30.69
N MET A 269 -6.41 33.88 31.08
CA MET A 269 -7.30 34.44 32.12
C MET A 269 -6.62 34.58 33.50
N LEU A 270 -5.53 33.83 33.77
CA LEU A 270 -4.80 33.92 35.03
C LEU A 270 -3.85 35.14 35.10
N LEU A 271 -3.63 35.87 33.99
CA LEU A 271 -2.72 37.01 33.88
C LEU A 271 -3.41 38.36 33.66
N ALA A 272 -4.71 38.48 33.94
CA ALA A 272 -5.43 39.75 33.83
C ALA A 272 -5.00 40.74 34.94
N THR A 273 -3.94 41.50 34.70
CA THR A 273 -3.53 42.64 35.52
C THR A 273 -4.47 43.81 35.26
N LEU A 274 -5.16 44.31 36.29
CA LEU A 274 -5.94 45.55 36.15
C LEU A 274 -4.98 46.74 36.17
N VAL A 275 -5.19 47.68 35.24
CA VAL A 275 -4.35 48.87 35.09
C VAL A 275 -5.26 50.10 35.21
N ALA A 276 -4.89 51.03 36.09
CA ALA A 276 -5.54 52.34 36.22
C ALA A 276 -4.50 53.45 36.02
N PHE A 277 -4.86 54.48 35.27
CA PHE A 277 -4.02 55.64 35.01
C PHE A 277 -4.51 56.84 35.83
N SER A 278 -3.61 57.61 36.44
CA SER A 278 -3.99 58.85 37.12
C SER A 278 -4.44 59.89 36.09
N PRO A 279 -5.67 60.42 36.14
CA PRO A 279 -6.17 61.36 35.12
C PRO A 279 -5.50 62.75 35.22
N THR A 280 -4.92 63.10 36.37
CA THR A 280 -4.22 64.36 36.63
C THR A 280 -2.95 64.11 37.43
N VAL A 281 -1.97 65.02 37.34
CA VAL A 281 -0.73 64.95 38.12
C VAL A 281 -1.10 65.17 39.61
N PRO A 282 -0.81 64.21 40.51
CA PRO A 282 -1.05 64.37 41.94
C PRO A 282 -0.42 65.65 42.47
N ALA A 283 -1.04 66.31 43.45
CA ALA A 283 -0.54 67.56 44.04
C ALA A 283 0.88 67.45 44.66
N ASN A 284 1.38 66.23 44.87
CA ASN A 284 2.72 65.94 45.41
C ASN A 284 3.61 65.20 44.39
N ALA A 285 3.29 65.29 43.10
CA ALA A 285 4.05 64.67 42.02
C ALA A 285 4.30 65.70 40.91
N GLU A 286 5.41 65.56 40.19
CA GLU A 286 5.65 66.36 39.00
C GLU A 286 5.02 65.73 37.74
N ARG A 287 4.59 64.47 37.81
CA ARG A 287 4.25 63.62 36.65
C ARG A 287 3.11 62.62 36.93
N PRO A 288 2.43 62.10 35.89
CA PRO A 288 1.34 61.15 36.06
C PRO A 288 1.83 59.79 36.58
N TRP A 289 0.98 59.12 37.35
CA TRP A 289 1.23 57.82 37.97
C TRP A 289 0.38 56.73 37.30
N LEU A 290 0.94 55.53 37.19
CA LEU A 290 0.24 54.32 36.74
C LEU A 290 0.09 53.37 37.91
N ALA A 291 -1.11 52.90 38.20
CA ALA A 291 -1.32 51.87 39.20
C ALA A 291 -1.70 50.55 38.54
N THR A 292 -1.01 49.48 38.93
CA THR A 292 -1.21 48.12 38.44
C THR A 292 -1.54 47.21 39.61
N THR A 293 -2.52 46.32 39.44
CA THR A 293 -2.74 45.24 40.41
C THR A 293 -2.14 43.94 39.91
N SER A 294 -1.58 43.19 40.84
CA SER A 294 -1.13 41.83 40.61
C SER A 294 -1.99 40.85 41.41
N ARG A 295 -2.09 39.61 40.94
CA ARG A 295 -2.81 38.53 41.66
C ARG A 295 -2.12 38.13 42.96
N ASP A 296 -0.90 38.60 43.19
CA ASP A 296 -0.17 38.49 44.47
C ASP A 296 -0.78 39.34 45.60
N GLY A 297 -1.84 40.12 45.32
CA GLY A 297 -2.50 40.98 46.30
C GLY A 297 -1.79 42.33 46.49
N SER A 298 -0.77 42.64 45.68
CA SER A 298 -0.09 43.93 45.73
C SER A 298 -0.64 44.90 44.68
N ILE A 299 -0.81 46.15 45.12
CA ILE A 299 -1.01 47.30 44.24
C ILE A 299 0.33 47.99 44.12
N ARG A 300 0.83 48.09 42.89
CA ARG A 300 2.07 48.82 42.61
C ARG A 300 1.73 50.10 41.88
N VAL A 301 2.34 51.19 42.32
CA VAL A 301 2.20 52.51 41.71
C VAL A 301 3.55 52.88 41.10
N TRP A 302 3.52 53.25 39.83
CA TRP A 302 4.67 53.49 38.99
C TRP A 302 4.67 54.93 38.49
N GLU A 303 5.87 55.48 38.31
CA GLU A 303 6.05 56.72 37.56
C GLU A 303 6.11 56.43 36.06
N VAL A 304 5.25 57.07 35.28
CA VAL A 304 5.08 56.76 33.84
C VAL A 304 6.33 57.08 33.02
N ALA A 305 7.14 58.04 33.43
CA ALA A 305 8.27 58.53 32.64
C ALA A 305 9.50 57.60 32.64
N PHE A 306 9.77 56.93 33.76
CA PHE A 306 10.96 56.07 33.94
C PHE A 306 10.61 54.61 34.25
N GLY A 307 9.33 54.30 34.51
CA GLY A 307 8.90 52.96 34.90
C GLY A 307 9.41 52.53 36.27
N SER A 308 9.77 53.48 37.14
CA SER A 308 10.20 53.21 38.51
C SER A 308 9.01 52.97 39.43
N GLU A 309 9.09 51.93 40.26
CA GLU A 309 8.11 51.64 41.31
C GLU A 309 8.24 52.70 42.41
N ILE A 310 7.17 53.48 42.62
CA ILE A 310 7.14 54.55 43.63
C ILE A 310 6.65 53.98 44.96
N LYS A 311 5.57 53.19 44.93
CA LYS A 311 4.92 52.64 46.11
C LYS A 311 4.35 51.26 45.85
N GLN A 312 4.41 50.44 46.89
CA GLN A 312 3.73 49.15 46.97
C GLN A 312 2.74 49.19 48.14
N PHE A 313 1.47 48.96 47.87
CA PHE A 313 0.44 48.79 48.90
C PHE A 313 0.08 47.31 49.00
N PRO A 314 0.26 46.68 50.18
CA PRO A 314 -0.20 45.33 50.40
C PRO A 314 -1.72 45.32 50.60
N GLN A 315 -2.42 44.44 49.87
CA GLN A 315 -3.83 44.19 50.08
C GLN A 315 -4.06 42.68 50.33
N PRO A 316 -4.93 42.30 51.28
CA PRO A 316 -5.12 40.89 51.65
C PRO A 316 -5.93 40.05 50.65
N ASP A 317 -6.50 40.63 49.58
CA ASP A 317 -7.48 39.93 48.72
C ASP A 317 -7.42 40.38 47.25
N TRP A 318 -8.04 39.60 46.35
CA TRP A 318 -8.10 39.88 44.92
C TRP A 318 -8.81 41.19 44.62
N ILE A 319 -8.20 42.00 43.76
CA ILE A 319 -8.69 43.32 43.40
C ILE A 319 -9.50 43.21 42.11
N PHE A 320 -10.75 43.63 42.18
CA PHE A 320 -11.69 43.60 41.06
C PHE A 320 -11.86 44.98 40.40
N GLY A 321 -11.33 46.04 41.01
CA GLY A 321 -11.37 47.38 40.45
C GLY A 321 -10.36 48.29 41.10
N LEU A 322 -9.72 49.13 40.29
CA LEU A 322 -8.74 50.12 40.72
C LEU A 322 -9.11 51.46 40.10
N HIS A 323 -9.18 52.52 40.91
CA HIS A 323 -9.61 53.83 40.43
C HIS A 323 -8.84 54.94 41.13
N PHE A 324 -8.31 55.89 40.37
CA PHE A 324 -7.77 57.14 40.92
C PHE A 324 -8.90 58.14 41.14
N SER A 325 -8.78 58.98 42.16
CA SER A 325 -9.66 60.14 42.27
C SER A 325 -9.39 61.13 41.12
N PRO A 326 -10.38 61.92 40.69
CA PRO A 326 -10.22 62.88 39.60
C PRO A 326 -9.12 63.93 39.84
N ASN A 327 -8.86 64.25 41.10
CA ASN A 327 -7.80 65.16 41.54
C ASN A 327 -6.43 64.47 41.74
N GLY A 328 -6.31 63.16 41.49
CA GLY A 328 -5.07 62.39 41.63
C GLY A 328 -4.56 62.25 43.07
N GLN A 329 -5.31 62.69 44.07
CA GLN A 329 -4.87 62.65 45.48
C GLN A 329 -5.17 61.33 46.19
N TRP A 330 -6.10 60.53 45.65
CA TRP A 330 -6.55 59.29 46.27
C TRP A 330 -6.54 58.15 45.27
N LEU A 331 -6.21 56.96 45.76
CA LEU A 331 -6.32 55.70 45.02
C LEU A 331 -7.30 54.81 45.78
N ALA A 332 -8.36 54.35 45.11
CA ALA A 332 -9.26 53.34 45.66
C ALA A 332 -9.00 52.00 44.98
N ALA A 333 -8.84 50.95 45.79
CA ALA A 333 -8.90 49.58 45.32
C ALA A 333 -10.08 48.86 45.97
N ARG A 334 -10.77 48.09 45.15
CA ARG A 334 -11.94 47.32 45.53
C ARG A 334 -11.61 45.84 45.47
N SER A 335 -11.68 45.17 46.61
CA SER A 335 -11.74 43.71 46.72
C SER A 335 -13.20 43.23 46.71
N ARG A 336 -13.42 41.92 46.81
CA ARG A 336 -14.73 41.29 46.87
C ARG A 336 -15.65 41.88 47.94
N PHE A 337 -15.12 42.22 49.12
CA PHE A 337 -15.91 42.63 50.29
C PHE A 337 -15.48 43.98 50.90
N MET A 338 -14.36 44.54 50.43
CA MET A 338 -13.79 45.75 51.01
C MET A 338 -13.36 46.74 49.94
N VAL A 339 -13.50 48.03 50.25
CA VAL A 339 -12.87 49.12 49.50
C VAL A 339 -11.86 49.78 50.42
N GLN A 340 -10.61 49.82 49.98
CA GLN A 340 -9.55 50.56 50.65
C GLN A 340 -9.17 51.78 49.83
N VAL A 341 -8.99 52.90 50.51
CA VAL A 341 -8.58 54.18 49.92
C VAL A 341 -7.25 54.60 50.52
N TRP A 342 -6.27 54.85 49.67
CA TRP A 342 -4.96 55.39 50.04
C TRP A 342 -4.83 56.82 49.57
N GLY A 343 -4.24 57.67 50.39
CA GLY A 343 -3.77 58.98 49.97
C GLY A 343 -2.48 58.83 49.19
N THR A 344 -2.33 59.51 48.06
CA THR A 344 -1.10 59.40 47.25
C THR A 344 0.14 59.90 48.01
N ALA A 345 -0.03 60.84 48.94
CA ALA A 345 1.03 61.35 49.81
C ALA A 345 1.31 60.48 51.05
N SER A 346 0.40 59.58 51.45
CA SER A 346 0.50 58.82 52.70
C SER A 346 0.66 57.31 52.44
N ASP A 347 1.46 56.63 53.25
CA ASP A 347 1.65 55.17 53.12
C ASP A 347 0.62 54.36 53.91
N LEU A 348 -0.24 55.03 54.67
CA LEU A 348 -1.31 54.41 55.45
C LEU A 348 -2.66 54.50 54.71
N PRO A 349 -3.52 53.46 54.84
CA PRO A 349 -4.88 53.53 54.32
C PRO A 349 -5.66 54.62 55.06
N VAL A 350 -6.30 55.49 54.30
CA VAL A 350 -7.04 56.66 54.81
C VAL A 350 -8.46 56.27 55.16
N ALA A 351 -9.03 55.33 54.41
CA ALA A 351 -10.32 54.75 54.71
C ALA A 351 -10.34 53.27 54.34
N GLN A 352 -11.02 52.49 55.17
CA GLN A 352 -11.39 51.11 54.89
C GLN A 352 -12.89 51.00 55.07
N MET A 353 -13.57 50.56 54.02
CA MET A 353 -15.02 50.35 54.01
C MET A 353 -15.26 48.87 53.75
N GLU A 354 -15.97 48.21 54.66
CA GLU A 354 -16.36 46.81 54.52
C GLU A 354 -17.85 46.72 54.24
N HIS A 355 -18.22 45.89 53.26
CA HIS A 355 -19.60 45.64 52.91
C HIS A 355 -19.97 44.22 53.35
N ALA A 356 -20.70 44.10 54.46
CA ALA A 356 -20.98 42.82 55.12
C ALA A 356 -21.85 41.86 54.27
N ASP A 357 -22.76 42.40 53.45
CA ASP A 357 -23.87 41.62 52.85
C ASP A 357 -23.78 41.42 51.34
N GLY A 358 -22.58 41.37 50.76
CA GLY A 358 -22.42 40.94 49.37
C GLY A 358 -21.21 41.50 48.63
N TRP A 359 -21.04 41.03 47.39
CA TRP A 359 -19.98 41.52 46.51
C TRP A 359 -20.23 42.99 46.11
N ILE A 360 -19.20 43.82 46.22
CA ILE A 360 -19.28 45.21 45.77
C ILE A 360 -19.23 45.21 44.25
N GLY A 361 -20.29 45.63 43.56
CA GLY A 361 -20.42 45.53 42.09
C GLY A 361 -19.63 46.57 41.29
N SER A 362 -19.46 47.78 41.83
CA SER A 362 -18.57 48.83 41.30
C SER A 362 -18.30 49.86 42.40
N ALA A 363 -17.19 50.61 42.27
CA ALA A 363 -16.89 51.76 43.10
C ALA A 363 -16.31 52.85 42.20
N SER A 364 -16.75 54.09 42.37
CA SER A 364 -16.25 55.23 41.61
C SER A 364 -16.08 56.44 42.52
N PHE A 365 -15.08 57.27 42.22
CA PHE A 365 -14.97 58.57 42.84
C PHE A 365 -15.94 59.54 42.16
N ARG A 366 -16.60 60.37 42.96
CA ARG A 366 -17.36 61.52 42.44
C ARG A 366 -16.40 62.50 41.78
N CYS A 367 -16.72 62.94 40.58
CA CYS A 367 -16.07 64.10 39.96
C CYS A 367 -16.69 65.36 40.53
N ASP A 368 -15.99 66.04 41.44
CA ASP A 368 -16.36 67.40 41.83
C ASP A 368 -15.84 68.37 40.76
N CYS A 369 -16.62 68.53 39.69
CA CYS A 369 -16.49 69.64 38.76
C CYS A 369 -16.98 70.88 39.51
N GLY A 370 -16.08 71.66 40.11
CA GLY A 370 -16.46 72.76 40.99
C GLY A 370 -17.30 73.84 40.28
N ILE A 371 -18.60 73.88 40.57
CA ILE A 371 -19.43 75.09 40.66
C ILE A 371 -20.55 74.81 41.67
N TRP A 372 -20.49 75.42 42.85
CA TRP A 372 -21.67 75.69 43.67
C TRP A 372 -21.73 77.21 43.87
N PRO A 373 -22.86 77.90 43.64
CA PRO A 373 -22.98 79.28 44.06
C PRO A 373 -23.02 79.31 45.60
N LYS A 374 -22.21 80.19 46.17
CA LYS A 374 -22.44 80.70 47.52
C LYS A 374 -23.61 81.69 47.44
N PHE A 375 -24.63 81.43 48.26
CA PHE A 375 -25.85 82.21 48.56
C PHE A 375 -26.91 82.31 47.46
#